data_AF-F2F2I7-F1
#
_entry.id   AF-F2F2I7-F1
#
_cell.length_a   1.000
_cell.length_b   1.000
_cell.length_c   1.000
_cell.angle_alpha   90.00
_cell.angle_beta   90.00
_cell.angle_gamma   90.00
#
_symmetry.space_group_name_H-M   'P 1'
#
loop_
_entity.id
_entity.type
_entity.pdbx_description
1 polymer ?
#
loop_
_entity_poly.entity_id
_entity_poly.type
_entity_poly.pdbx_seq_one_letter_code
_entity_poly.pdbx_strand_id
1 'polypeptide(L)'
;MQINPMRIQEQTDDLAQLLAKKNADYGNSFEEQFNEYGLTCVLIRLDDKLRRLKNLNKNEAQVNESIADTLQDIAGYAILASILTENENR
;
A
#
# COMPACT_ATOMS: atom_id res chain seq x y z
N MET A 1 4.94 3.47 -24.24
CA MET A 1 3.86 4.16 -23.51
C MET A 1 4.54 5.19 -22.61
N GLN A 2 4.23 6.48 -22.75
CA GLN A 2 4.79 7.52 -21.87
C GLN A 2 3.87 7.74 -20.67
N ILE A 3 4.45 7.90 -19.48
CA ILE A 3 3.71 8.24 -18.27
C ILE A 3 3.33 9.72 -18.36
N ASN A 4 2.04 10.01 -18.38
CA ASN A 4 1.50 11.38 -18.40
C ASN A 4 1.43 11.92 -16.97
N PRO A 5 1.94 13.14 -16.68
CA PRO A 5 1.80 13.79 -15.37
C PRO A 5 0.36 13.82 -14.83
N MET A 6 -0.64 14.08 -15.68
CA MET A 6 -2.05 14.05 -15.27
C MET A 6 -2.46 12.66 -14.79
N ARG A 7 -1.95 11.61 -15.45
CA ARG A 7 -2.25 10.23 -15.08
C ARG A 7 -1.59 9.82 -13.77
N ILE A 8 -0.40 10.36 -13.45
CA ILE A 8 0.22 10.18 -12.14
C ILE A 8 -0.67 10.79 -11.06
N GLN A 9 -1.11 12.04 -11.27
CA GLN A 9 -1.94 12.75 -10.31
C GLN A 9 -3.26 12.03 -10.06
N GLU A 10 -3.97 11.61 -11.11
CA GLU A 10 -5.20 10.81 -10.98
C GLU A 10 -4.97 9.57 -10.12
N GLN A 11 -3.89 8.82 -10.37
CA GLN A 11 -3.59 7.60 -9.61
C GLN A 11 -3.26 7.87 -8.15
N THR A 12 -2.56 8.98 -7.85
CA THR A 12 -2.26 9.35 -6.46
C THR A 12 -3.50 9.85 -5.73
N ASP A 13 -4.39 10.56 -6.41
CA ASP A 13 -5.67 11.04 -5.84
C ASP A 13 -6.60 9.85 -5.55
N ASP A 14 -6.69 8.90 -6.47
CA ASP A 14 -7.45 7.65 -6.28
C ASP A 14 -6.91 6.85 -5.09
N LEU A 15 -5.58 6.73 -4.97
CA LEU A 15 -4.94 6.06 -3.85
C LEU A 15 -5.21 6.78 -2.53
N ALA A 16 -5.10 8.10 -2.50
CA ALA A 16 -5.39 8.90 -1.30
C ALA A 16 -6.83 8.69 -0.83
N GLN A 17 -7.81 8.73 -1.76
CA GLN A 17 -9.21 8.45 -1.45
C GLN A 17 -9.42 7.03 -0.93
N LEU A 18 -8.75 6.04 -1.53
CA LEU A 18 -8.83 4.65 -1.09
C LEU A 18 -8.27 4.47 0.33
N LEU A 19 -7.11 5.06 0.64
CA LEU A 19 -6.52 5.01 1.97
C LEU A 19 -7.39 5.71 3.01
N ALA A 20 -7.92 6.89 2.69
CA ALA A 20 -8.83 7.61 3.57
C ALA A 20 -10.10 6.81 3.86
N LYS A 21 -10.69 6.19 2.83
CA LYS A 21 -11.84 5.31 2.98
C LYS A 21 -11.52 4.08 3.83
N LYS A 22 -10.40 3.39 3.57
CA LYS A 22 -9.97 2.23 4.36
C LYS A 22 -9.74 2.59 5.82
N ASN A 23 -9.16 3.75 6.10
CA ASN A 23 -8.97 4.23 7.47
C ASN A 23 -10.30 4.50 8.18
N ALA A 24 -11.30 5.00 7.47
CA ALA A 24 -12.66 5.18 8.01
C ALA A 24 -13.39 3.83 8.23
N ASP A 25 -13.23 2.88 7.31
CA ASP A 25 -13.95 1.59 7.33
C ASP A 25 -13.34 0.57 8.32
N TYR A 26 -12.02 0.51 8.44
CA TYR A 26 -11.29 -0.49 9.26
C TYR A 26 -10.69 0.08 10.55
N GLY A 27 -10.89 1.37 10.81
CA GLY A 27 -10.28 2.08 11.93
C GLY A 27 -8.74 2.10 11.86
N ASN A 28 -8.12 2.44 12.98
CA ASN A 28 -6.66 2.57 13.12
C ASN A 28 -5.92 1.22 13.13
N SER A 29 -6.44 0.14 12.52
CA SER A 29 -5.85 -1.22 12.64
C SER A 29 -4.39 -1.30 12.18
N PHE A 30 -4.02 -0.56 11.12
CA PHE A 30 -2.62 -0.50 10.68
C PHE A 30 -1.74 0.27 11.68
N GLU A 31 -2.25 1.37 12.22
CA GLU A 31 -1.58 2.16 13.25
C GLU A 31 -1.43 1.38 14.56
N GLU A 32 -2.43 0.61 14.99
CA GLU A 32 -2.36 -0.28 16.15
C GLU A 32 -1.26 -1.33 15.98
N GLN A 33 -1.21 -1.99 14.82
CA GLN A 33 -0.15 -2.97 14.51
C GLN A 33 1.23 -2.31 14.43
N PHE A 34 1.30 -1.09 13.92
CA PHE A 34 2.55 -0.34 13.92
C PHE A 34 2.98 0.03 15.34
N ASN A 35 2.07 0.48 16.21
CA ASN A 35 2.38 0.79 17.61
C ASN A 35 2.84 -0.45 18.39
N GLU A 36 2.32 -1.65 18.05
CA GLU A 36 2.69 -2.90 18.71
C GLU A 36 4.02 -3.48 18.19
N TYR A 37 4.24 -3.47 16.87
CA TYR A 37 5.34 -4.20 16.22
C TYR A 37 6.38 -3.30 15.52
N GLY A 38 6.14 -1.99 15.49
CA GLY A 38 6.95 -0.99 14.80
C GLY A 38 7.11 -1.28 13.30
N LEU A 39 8.28 -0.90 12.78
CA LEU A 39 8.67 -1.14 11.39
C LEU A 39 8.65 -2.62 10.97
N THR A 40 8.70 -3.57 11.91
CA THR A 40 8.63 -5.00 11.59
C THR A 40 7.31 -5.36 10.91
N CYS A 41 6.18 -4.81 11.39
CA CYS A 41 4.88 -5.00 10.75
C CYS A 41 4.90 -4.49 9.30
N VAL A 42 5.46 -3.30 9.07
CA VAL A 42 5.57 -2.69 7.73
C VAL A 42 6.36 -3.61 6.79
N LEU A 43 7.51 -4.10 7.22
CA LEU A 43 8.36 -4.98 6.42
C LEU A 43 7.64 -6.26 6.01
N ILE A 44 6.90 -6.88 6.95
CA ILE A 44 6.11 -8.10 6.67
C ILE A 44 5.02 -7.80 5.64
N ARG A 45 4.24 -6.72 5.82
CA ARG A 45 3.16 -6.35 4.89
C ARG A 45 3.68 -6.07 3.49
N LEU A 46 4.81 -5.36 3.37
CA LEU A 46 5.43 -5.09 2.08
C LEU A 46 5.99 -6.38 1.44
N ASP A 47 6.61 -7.27 2.22
CA ASP A 47 7.10 -8.55 1.70
C ASP A 47 5.97 -9.42 1.16
N ASP A 48 4.83 -9.49 1.86
CA ASP A 48 3.64 -10.20 1.38
C ASP A 48 3.17 -9.69 0.01
N LYS A 49 3.11 -8.36 -0.16
CA LYS A 49 2.71 -7.75 -1.43
C LYS A 49 3.76 -7.96 -2.53
N LEU A 50 5.04 -7.91 -2.20
CA LEU A 50 6.11 -8.20 -3.14
C LEU A 50 6.10 -9.67 -3.58
N ARG A 51 5.84 -10.61 -2.68
CA ARG A 51 5.66 -12.04 -3.02
C ARG A 51 4.49 -12.23 -3.96
N ARG A 52 3.37 -11.55 -3.69
CA ARG A 52 2.21 -11.55 -4.58
C ARG A 52 2.57 -11.02 -5.96
N LEU A 53 3.24 -9.88 -6.04
CA LEU A 53 3.68 -9.28 -7.30
C LEU A 53 4.57 -10.25 -8.09
N LYS A 54 5.53 -10.91 -7.42
CA LYS A 54 6.38 -11.95 -8.02
C LYS A 54 5.55 -13.12 -8.57
N ASN A 55 4.50 -13.54 -7.86
CA ASN A 55 3.63 -14.62 -8.30
C ASN A 55 2.79 -14.22 -9.53
N LEU A 56 2.20 -13.02 -9.52
CA LEU A 56 1.42 -12.49 -10.64
C LEU A 56 2.28 -12.21 -11.88
N ASN A 57 3.56 -11.87 -11.71
CA ASN A 57 4.49 -11.70 -12.82
C ASN A 57 4.88 -13.03 -13.50
N LYS A 58 4.80 -14.16 -12.79
CA LYS A 58 5.22 -15.48 -13.29
C LYS A 58 4.06 -16.34 -13.78
N ASN A 59 2.85 -16.10 -13.32
CA ASN A 59 1.67 -16.91 -13.62
C ASN A 59 0.54 -16.01 -14.13
N GLU A 60 -0.33 -16.54 -14.99
CA GLU A 60 -1.62 -15.88 -15.24
C GLU A 60 -2.39 -15.79 -13.91
N ALA A 61 -2.98 -14.61 -13.64
CA ALA A 61 -3.67 -14.34 -12.40
C ALA A 61 -4.84 -15.34 -12.21
N GLN A 62 -4.69 -16.29 -11.30
CA GLN A 62 -5.74 -17.23 -10.88
C GLN A 62 -6.77 -16.58 -9.95
N VAL A 63 -6.55 -15.32 -9.57
CA VAL A 63 -7.33 -14.57 -8.57
C VAL A 63 -7.69 -13.20 -9.17
N ASN A 64 -8.84 -12.65 -8.80
CA ASN A 64 -9.40 -11.38 -9.31
C ASN A 64 -8.56 -10.10 -9.07
N GLU A 65 -7.34 -10.21 -8.54
CA GLU A 65 -6.53 -9.05 -8.18
C GLU A 65 -5.37 -8.87 -9.16
N SER A 66 -5.25 -7.66 -9.69
CA SER A 66 -4.30 -7.36 -10.77
C SER A 66 -2.92 -6.97 -10.26
N ILE A 67 -1.94 -6.95 -11.18
CA ILE A 67 -0.61 -6.39 -10.92
C ILE A 67 -0.72 -4.91 -10.49
N ALA A 68 -1.61 -4.14 -11.13
CA ALA A 68 -1.81 -2.73 -10.82
C ALA A 68 -2.34 -2.54 -9.39
N ASP A 69 -3.32 -3.33 -8.97
CA ASP A 69 -3.86 -3.28 -7.59
C ASP A 69 -2.77 -3.62 -6.57
N THR A 70 -1.93 -4.62 -6.87
CA THR A 70 -0.83 -5.01 -5.99
C THR A 70 0.22 -3.90 -5.86
N LEU A 71 0.53 -3.20 -6.96
CA LEU A 71 1.45 -2.05 -6.94
C LEU A 71 0.86 -0.87 -6.16
N GLN A 72 -0.45 -0.62 -6.28
CA GLN A 72 -1.17 0.39 -5.52
C GLN A 72 -1.19 0.07 -4.02
N ASP A 73 -1.38 -1.20 -3.64
CA ASP A 73 -1.25 -1.64 -2.24
C ASP A 73 0.15 -1.37 -1.68
N ILE A 74 1.20 -1.67 -2.44
CA ILE A 74 2.60 -1.41 -2.04
C ILE A 74 2.80 0.09 -1.79
N ALA A 75 2.36 0.95 -2.72
CA ALA A 75 2.44 2.39 -2.58
C ALA A 75 1.66 2.86 -1.34
N GLY A 76 0.46 2.32 -1.11
CA GLY A 76 -0.37 2.65 0.03
C GLY A 76 0.28 2.32 1.37
N TYR A 77 0.82 1.10 1.53
CA TYR A 77 1.53 0.71 2.75
C TYR A 77 2.79 1.55 2.99
N ALA A 78 3.52 1.91 1.94
CA ALA A 78 4.69 2.78 2.06
C ALA A 78 4.32 4.19 2.55
N ILE A 79 3.23 4.77 2.04
CA ILE A 79 2.73 6.08 2.48
C ILE A 79 2.30 6.05 3.95
N LEU A 80 1.49 5.04 4.33
CA LEU A 80 1.04 4.91 5.72
C LEU A 80 2.22 4.75 6.68
N ALA A 81 3.20 3.92 6.33
CA ALA A 81 4.41 3.75 7.13
C ALA A 81 5.20 5.05 7.27
N SER A 82 5.35 5.82 6.18
CA SER A 82 6.05 7.13 6.21
C SER A 82 5.41 8.07 7.24
N ILE A 83 4.08 8.19 7.21
CA ILE A 83 3.32 9.04 8.13
C ILE A 83 3.56 8.63 9.59
N LEU A 84 3.48 7.33 9.89
CA LEU A 84 3.67 6.82 11.25
C LEU A 84 5.12 7.01 11.74
N THR A 85 6.11 6.79 10.86
CA THR A 85 7.51 7.04 11.21
C THR A 85 7.83 8.52 11.42
N GLU A 86 7.15 9.44 10.72
CA GLU A 86 7.28 10.88 10.98
C GLU A 86 6.72 11.26 12.34
N ASN A 87 5.64 10.60 12.79
CA ASN A 87 5.05 10.83 14.10
C ASN A 87 5.93 10.32 15.25
N GLU A 88 6.69 9.23 15.07
CA GLU A 88 7.64 8.73 16.08
C GLU A 88 8.87 9.64 16.27
N ASN A 89 9.23 10.42 15.26
CA ASN A 89 10.41 11.30 15.29
C ASN A 89 10.10 12.75 15.74
N ARG A 90 8.87 13.03 16.18
CA ARG A 90 8.45 14.32 16.74
C ARG A 90 8.27 14.23 18.25
#